data_AF-A0A814WM39-F1
#
_entry.id   AF-A0A814WM39-F1
#
_cell.length_a   1.000
_cell.length_b   1.000
_cell.length_c   1.000
_cell.angle_alpha   90.00
_cell.angle_beta   90.00
_cell.angle_gamma   90.00
#
_symmetry.space_group_name_H-M   'P 1'
#
loop_
_entity.id
_entity.type
_entity.pdbx_description
1 polymer ?
#
loop_
_entity_poly.entity_id
_entity_poly.type
_entity_poly.pdbx_seq_one_letter_code
_entity_poly.pdbx_strand_id
1 'polypeptide(L)'
;MDRQYRTTPCTFYFLIGTVHDLLLILIVLGLRLVTVGFGIDLTRISVVWCKARYYFFCTWAGILLTCQCLATLDQFLVTSKNARLRRLSTIKGAHRAVVVTLIVWWGQCIPWLIYQNISPINGACIYINPIFLRYVIFFGLVSISLVPSVFLTIFGFLAYRNISQTTTLNQQNAHRQMTIMVCMQIFPVVLSGIFNGGWNIYTFVTYEMVKDDNLLSKEYLIQSTIALLAYLGSSARFYLFLIASSRFRQVTKRWICWCRAHAQVIPNANLVMMARD
;
A
#
# COMPACT_ATOMS: atom_id res chain seq x y z
N MET A 1 23.86 -0.28 28.99
CA MET A 1 23.91 0.69 27.88
C MET A 1 23.64 0.02 26.52
N ASP A 2 22.80 -1.01 26.46
CA ASP A 2 22.34 -1.60 25.20
C ASP A 2 20.92 -2.12 25.39
N ARG A 3 20.09 -2.05 24.34
CA ARG A 3 18.75 -2.69 24.24
C ARG A 3 17.52 -1.91 24.77
N GLN A 4 17.50 -0.58 24.70
CA GLN A 4 16.25 0.18 24.88
C GLN A 4 15.74 0.77 23.57
N TYR A 5 15.31 -0.13 22.69
CA TYR A 5 14.00 -0.12 22.02
C TYR A 5 13.32 1.24 21.76
N ARG A 6 14.02 2.23 21.21
CA ARG A 6 13.36 3.37 20.54
C ARG A 6 13.06 2.96 19.10
N THR A 7 12.03 2.13 18.94
CA THR A 7 11.26 2.07 17.69
C THR A 7 10.62 3.44 17.49
N THR A 8 11.18 4.24 16.59
CA THR A 8 10.58 5.51 16.18
C THR A 8 9.20 5.22 15.59
N PRO A 9 8.14 5.95 15.98
CA PRO A 9 6.78 5.66 15.54
C PRO A 9 6.65 5.65 14.00
N CYS A 10 7.32 6.58 13.32
CA CYS A 10 7.45 6.60 11.86
C CYS A 10 7.92 5.27 11.25
N THR A 11 8.97 4.65 11.81
CA THR A 11 9.50 3.38 11.30
C THR A 11 8.50 2.23 11.48
N PHE A 12 7.70 2.29 12.54
CA PHE A 12 6.64 1.31 12.79
C PHE A 12 5.52 1.43 11.74
N TYR A 13 5.06 2.64 11.44
CA TYR A 13 4.08 2.88 10.37
C TYR A 13 4.59 2.40 9.01
N PHE A 14 5.86 2.66 8.69
CA PHE A 14 6.45 2.20 7.44
C PHE A 14 6.55 0.68 7.37
N LEU A 15 6.97 0.02 8.45
CA LEU A 15 7.05 -1.45 8.49
C LEU A 15 5.69 -2.08 8.19
N ILE A 16 4.64 -1.60 8.84
CA ILE A 16 3.28 -2.10 8.63
C ILE A 16 2.81 -1.81 7.21
N GLY A 17 3.04 -0.58 6.72
CA GLY A 17 2.73 -0.22 5.34
C GLY A 17 3.41 -1.17 4.35
N THR A 18 4.71 -1.40 4.48
CA THR A 18 5.47 -2.28 3.58
C THR A 18 4.98 -3.73 3.61
N VAL A 19 4.57 -4.26 4.77
CA VAL A 19 3.98 -5.61 4.85
C VAL A 19 2.69 -5.68 4.04
N HIS A 20 1.81 -4.69 4.18
CA HIS A 20 0.55 -4.64 3.43
C HIS A 20 0.78 -4.40 1.92
N ASP A 21 1.78 -3.60 1.58
CA ASP A 21 2.19 -3.36 0.19
C ASP A 21 2.69 -4.64 -0.49
N LEU A 22 3.49 -5.44 0.21
CA LEU A 22 3.94 -6.75 -0.28
C LEU A 22 2.77 -7.71 -0.47
N LEU A 23 1.85 -7.78 0.51
CA LEU A 23 0.66 -8.63 0.39
C LEU A 23 -0.21 -8.21 -0.80
N LEU A 24 -0.39 -6.91 -1.01
CA LEU A 24 -1.12 -6.35 -2.15
C LEU A 24 -0.46 -6.73 -3.48
N ILE A 25 0.86 -6.54 -3.61
CA ILE A 25 1.59 -6.89 -4.83
C ILE A 25 1.50 -8.40 -5.08
N LEU A 26 1.75 -9.23 -4.07
CA LEU A 26 1.73 -10.69 -4.21
C LEU A 26 0.37 -11.20 -4.67
N ILE A 27 -0.72 -10.69 -4.10
CA ILE A 27 -2.05 -11.21 -4.39
C ILE A 27 -2.61 -10.58 -5.67
N VAL A 28 -2.54 -9.26 -5.82
CA VAL A 28 -3.18 -8.58 -6.96
C VAL A 28 -2.37 -8.74 -8.24
N LEU A 29 -1.04 -8.58 -8.17
CA LEU A 29 -0.17 -8.79 -9.33
C LEU A 29 -0.01 -10.28 -9.62
N GLY A 30 0.09 -11.12 -8.58
CA GLY A 30 0.17 -12.57 -8.75
C GLY A 30 -1.04 -13.15 -9.47
N LEU A 31 -2.26 -12.77 -9.06
CA LEU A 31 -3.48 -13.18 -9.78
C LEU A 31 -3.48 -12.71 -11.23
N ARG A 32 -2.98 -11.50 -11.50
CA ARG A 32 -2.88 -10.96 -12.87
C ARG A 32 -1.86 -11.71 -13.73
N LEU A 33 -0.72 -12.10 -13.15
CA LEU A 33 0.29 -12.90 -13.84
C LEU A 33 -0.25 -14.30 -14.18
N VAL A 34 -1.03 -14.90 -13.28
CA VAL A 34 -1.69 -16.19 -13.53
C VAL A 34 -2.70 -16.07 -14.68
N THR A 35 -3.53 -15.02 -14.67
CA THR A 35 -4.45 -14.71 -15.77
C THR A 35 -3.72 -14.61 -17.12
N VAL A 36 -2.68 -13.79 -17.20
CA VAL A 36 -2.00 -13.51 -18.48
C VAL A 36 -1.13 -14.68 -18.93
N GLY A 37 -0.46 -15.35 -18.00
CA GLY A 37 0.47 -16.44 -18.31
C GLY A 37 -0.20 -17.78 -18.61
N PHE A 38 -1.33 -18.08 -17.97
CA PHE A 38 -2.01 -19.37 -18.09
C PHE A 38 -3.41 -19.28 -18.74
N GLY A 39 -3.91 -18.07 -19.01
CA GLY A 39 -5.26 -17.86 -19.55
C GLY A 39 -6.38 -18.18 -18.56
N ILE A 40 -6.07 -18.44 -17.29
CA ILE A 40 -7.04 -18.80 -16.25
C ILE A 40 -7.45 -17.56 -15.47
N ASP A 41 -8.64 -17.06 -15.77
CA ASP A 41 -9.25 -15.94 -15.04
C ASP A 41 -10.03 -16.41 -13.80
N LEU A 42 -9.33 -16.57 -12.67
CA LEU A 42 -9.92 -16.94 -11.37
C LEU A 42 -11.08 -16.00 -10.96
N THR A 43 -10.99 -14.73 -11.32
CA THR A 43 -12.05 -13.73 -11.05
C THR A 43 -13.30 -13.88 -11.90
N ARG A 44 -13.22 -14.63 -13.01
CA ARG A 44 -14.38 -14.97 -13.87
C ARG A 44 -14.99 -16.32 -13.49
N ILE A 45 -14.22 -17.18 -12.84
CA ILE A 45 -14.64 -18.54 -12.46
C ILE A 45 -15.29 -18.55 -11.08
N SER A 46 -14.79 -17.76 -10.13
CA SER A 46 -15.26 -17.81 -8.74
C SER A 46 -15.71 -16.44 -8.23
N VAL A 47 -16.98 -16.38 -7.82
CA VAL A 47 -17.58 -15.20 -7.17
C VAL A 47 -16.82 -14.83 -5.90
N VAL A 48 -16.32 -15.84 -5.15
CA VAL A 48 -15.54 -15.63 -3.93
C VAL A 48 -14.25 -14.87 -4.24
N TRP A 49 -13.52 -15.27 -5.28
CA TRP A 49 -12.29 -14.59 -5.69
C TRP A 49 -12.54 -13.19 -6.25
N CYS A 50 -13.61 -13.00 -7.01
CA CYS A 50 -14.07 -11.68 -7.48
C CYS A 50 -14.28 -10.74 -6.28
N LYS A 51 -15.08 -11.14 -5.29
CA LYS A 51 -15.36 -10.34 -4.08
C LYS A 51 -14.10 -10.09 -3.23
N ALA A 52 -13.34 -11.15 -2.95
CA ALA A 52 -12.15 -11.09 -2.10
C ALA A 52 -11.09 -10.13 -2.68
N ARG A 53 -10.87 -10.16 -4.00
CA ARG A 53 -9.88 -9.30 -4.66
C ARG A 53 -10.13 -7.81 -4.40
N TYR A 54 -11.36 -7.35 -4.61
CA TYR A 54 -11.70 -5.93 -4.42
C TYR A 54 -11.69 -5.54 -2.93
N TYR A 55 -12.14 -6.44 -2.06
CA TYR A 55 -12.07 -6.23 -0.61
C TYR A 55 -10.64 -6.06 -0.10
N PHE A 56 -9.75 -6.99 -0.45
CA PHE A 56 -8.34 -6.93 -0.04
C PHE A 56 -7.60 -5.75 -0.67
N PHE A 57 -7.92 -5.42 -1.93
CA PHE A 57 -7.37 -4.23 -2.57
C PHE A 57 -7.77 -2.95 -1.82
N CYS A 58 -9.06 -2.78 -1.52
CA CYS A 58 -9.57 -1.63 -0.77
C CYS A 58 -8.91 -1.51 0.61
N THR A 59 -8.91 -2.61 1.37
CA THR A 59 -8.39 -2.63 2.76
C THR A 59 -6.89 -2.35 2.79
N TRP A 60 -6.08 -3.09 2.05
CA TRP A 60 -4.63 -2.96 2.11
C TRP A 60 -4.13 -1.66 1.49
N ALA A 61 -4.72 -1.20 0.38
CA ALA A 61 -4.37 0.10 -0.19
C ALA A 61 -4.71 1.25 0.78
N GLY A 62 -5.87 1.18 1.44
CA GLY A 62 -6.27 2.16 2.44
C GLY A 62 -5.36 2.18 3.67
N ILE A 63 -5.04 1.01 4.22
CA ILE A 63 -4.11 0.87 5.35
C ILE A 63 -2.73 1.45 4.99
N LEU A 64 -2.20 1.07 3.83
CA LEU A 64 -0.91 1.55 3.34
C LEU A 64 -0.87 3.08 3.25
N LEU A 65 -1.90 3.67 2.64
CA LEU A 65 -1.98 5.10 2.39
C LEU A 65 -2.12 5.90 3.70
N THR A 66 -2.96 5.43 4.60
CA THR A 66 -3.12 6.05 5.92
C THR A 66 -1.89 5.88 6.81
N CYS A 67 -1.21 4.73 6.78
CA CYS A 67 0.09 4.57 7.42
C CYS A 67 1.12 5.55 6.87
N GLN A 68 1.12 5.82 5.56
CA GLN A 68 1.99 6.81 4.95
C GLN A 68 1.67 8.24 5.44
N CYS A 69 0.38 8.62 5.48
CA CYS A 69 -0.04 9.90 6.06
C CYS A 69 0.39 10.02 7.53
N LEU A 70 0.16 9.00 8.36
CA LEU A 70 0.57 8.98 9.76
C LEU A 70 2.09 9.06 9.92
N ALA A 71 2.85 8.40 9.05
CA ALA A 71 4.31 8.49 9.03
C ALA A 71 4.80 9.91 8.72
N THR A 72 4.16 10.61 7.76
CA THR A 72 4.49 12.00 7.44
C THR A 72 4.13 12.97 8.55
N LEU A 73 2.99 12.75 9.21
CA LEU A 73 2.57 13.53 10.36
C LEU A 73 3.54 13.34 11.52
N ASP A 74 3.94 12.10 11.80
CA ASP A 74 4.92 11.79 12.83
C ASP A 74 6.28 12.47 12.55
N GLN A 75 6.74 12.46 11.31
CA GLN A 75 7.96 13.19 10.92
C GLN A 75 7.82 14.70 11.11
N PHE A 76 6.68 15.29 10.80
CA PHE A 76 6.41 16.70 11.09
C PHE A 76 6.45 16.98 12.61
N LEU A 77 5.81 16.13 13.43
CA LEU A 77 5.79 16.29 14.89
C LEU A 77 7.19 16.16 15.50
N VAL A 78 8.00 15.20 15.02
CA VAL A 78 9.36 14.97 15.51
C VAL A 78 10.32 16.09 15.09
N THR A 79 10.16 16.63 13.88
CA THR A 79 11.00 17.73 13.35
C THR A 79 10.58 19.11 13.87
N SER A 80 9.41 19.24 14.48
CA SER A 80 8.93 20.52 15.02
C SER A 80 9.81 21.06 16.16
N LYS A 81 10.02 22.38 16.17
CA LYS A 81 10.75 23.10 17.22
C LYS A 81 9.99 23.11 18.56
N ASN A 82 8.67 22.91 18.54
CA ASN A 82 7.85 22.95 19.74
C ASN A 82 7.91 21.61 20.49
N ALA A 83 8.46 21.63 21.71
CA ALA A 83 8.59 20.46 22.57
C ALA A 83 7.24 19.79 22.89
N ARG A 84 6.13 20.55 22.94
CA ARG A 84 4.78 20.00 23.14
C ARG A 84 4.35 19.12 21.97
N LEU A 85 4.59 19.58 20.73
CA LEU A 85 4.26 18.82 19.52
C LEU A 85 5.13 17.56 19.41
N ARG A 86 6.43 17.67 19.72
CA ARG A 86 7.33 16.51 19.72
C ARG A 86 6.92 15.43 20.72
N ARG A 87 6.33 15.82 21.86
CA ARG A 87 5.84 14.88 22.89
C ARG A 87 4.62 14.08 22.43
N LEU A 88 3.88 14.54 21.41
CA LEU A 88 2.74 13.78 20.86
C LEU A 88 3.20 12.56 20.06
N SER A 89 4.39 12.62 19.45
CA SER A 89 5.02 11.48 18.79
C SER A 89 5.46 10.45 19.83
N THR A 90 4.59 9.50 20.12
CA THR A 90 4.87 8.39 21.03
C THR A 90 4.57 7.06 20.36
N ILE A 91 5.39 6.05 20.66
CA ILE A 91 5.21 4.70 20.10
C ILE A 91 3.90 4.05 20.54
N LYS A 92 3.43 4.33 21.77
CA LYS A 92 2.13 3.86 22.27
C LYS A 92 0.97 4.47 21.47
N GLY A 93 1.07 5.76 21.14
CA GLY A 93 0.13 6.44 20.26
C GLY A 93 0.10 5.82 18.86
N ALA A 94 1.27 5.46 18.32
CA ALA A 94 1.33 4.82 17.01
C ALA A 94 0.72 3.43 16.96
N HIS A 95 0.88 2.60 17.99
CA HIS A 95 0.18 1.31 18.06
C HIS A 95 -1.34 1.51 18.05
N ARG A 96 -1.85 2.46 18.86
CA ARG A 96 -3.28 2.77 18.89
C ARG A 96 -3.78 3.29 17.54
N ALA A 97 -3.04 4.19 16.90
CA ALA A 97 -3.38 4.74 15.60
C ALA A 97 -3.44 3.64 14.52
N VAL A 98 -2.47 2.72 14.48
CA VAL A 98 -2.49 1.57 13.55
C VAL A 98 -3.70 0.68 13.80
N VAL A 99 -3.98 0.32 15.06
CA VAL A 99 -5.12 -0.55 15.38
C VAL A 99 -6.44 0.10 14.93
N VAL A 100 -6.61 1.40 15.18
CA VAL A 100 -7.77 2.16 14.70
C VAL A 100 -7.83 2.16 13.17
N THR A 101 -6.71 2.41 12.49
CA THR A 101 -6.62 2.36 11.03
C THR A 101 -7.06 0.99 10.49
N LEU A 102 -6.59 -0.11 11.09
CA LEU A 102 -6.98 -1.45 10.69
C LEU A 102 -8.51 -1.63 10.84
N ILE A 103 -9.06 -1.36 12.02
CA ILE A 103 -10.50 -1.54 12.28
C ILE A 103 -11.35 -0.72 11.29
N VAL A 104 -10.97 0.54 11.07
CA VAL A 104 -11.68 1.45 10.16
C VAL A 104 -11.67 0.91 8.73
N TRP A 105 -10.51 0.53 8.18
CA TRP A 105 -10.44 0.05 6.80
C TRP A 105 -11.09 -1.30 6.60
N TRP A 106 -10.93 -2.22 7.55
CA TRP A 106 -11.57 -3.54 7.50
C TRP A 106 -13.09 -3.42 7.51
N GLY A 107 -13.65 -2.53 8.34
CA GLY A 107 -15.08 -2.25 8.40
C GLY A 107 -15.58 -1.49 7.17
N GLN A 108 -14.88 -0.43 6.77
CA GLN A 108 -15.27 0.42 5.65
C GLN A 108 -15.34 -0.34 4.33
N CYS A 109 -14.46 -1.33 4.11
CA CYS A 109 -14.41 -2.08 2.87
C CYS A 109 -15.41 -3.25 2.80
N ILE A 110 -16.17 -3.57 3.87
CA ILE A 110 -17.19 -4.65 3.86
C ILE A 110 -18.17 -4.56 2.68
N PRO A 111 -18.69 -3.39 2.28
CA PRO A 111 -19.60 -3.27 1.15
C PRO A 111 -19.07 -3.86 -0.17
N TRP A 112 -17.75 -3.89 -0.38
CA TRP A 112 -17.15 -4.52 -1.56
C TRP A 112 -17.36 -6.04 -1.61
N LEU A 113 -17.56 -6.72 -0.47
CA LEU A 113 -17.91 -8.14 -0.44
C LEU A 113 -19.38 -8.40 -0.78
N ILE A 114 -20.24 -7.41 -0.57
CA ILE A 114 -21.69 -7.55 -0.73
C ILE A 114 -22.10 -7.22 -2.16
N TYR A 115 -21.66 -6.07 -2.68
CA TYR A 115 -22.16 -5.49 -3.92
C TYR A 115 -21.37 -5.83 -5.19
N GLN A 116 -20.39 -6.73 -5.10
CA GLN A 116 -19.63 -7.26 -6.24
C GLN A 116 -20.17 -8.63 -6.65
N ASN A 117 -20.38 -8.86 -7.95
CA ASN A 117 -20.73 -10.17 -8.47
C ASN A 117 -20.25 -10.37 -9.90
N ILE A 118 -20.27 -11.62 -10.36
CA ILE A 118 -19.94 -11.97 -11.73
C ILE A 118 -21.13 -11.66 -12.63
N SER A 119 -20.89 -10.88 -13.68
CA SER A 119 -21.88 -10.59 -14.73
C SER A 119 -22.26 -11.87 -15.45
N PRO A 120 -23.56 -12.18 -15.59
CA PRO A 120 -24.01 -13.36 -16.32
C PRO A 120 -23.74 -13.27 -17.83
N ILE A 121 -23.49 -12.08 -18.37
CA ILE A 121 -23.34 -11.84 -19.81
C ILE A 121 -21.88 -12.03 -20.24
N ASN A 122 -20.93 -11.41 -19.52
CA ASN A 122 -19.53 -11.33 -19.95
C ASN A 122 -18.58 -12.06 -18.98
N GLY A 123 -19.10 -12.66 -17.90
CA GLY A 123 -18.30 -13.28 -16.84
C GLY A 123 -17.41 -12.29 -16.05
N ALA A 124 -17.55 -10.99 -16.28
CA ALA A 124 -16.74 -9.96 -15.63
C ALA A 124 -17.24 -9.66 -14.21
N CYS A 125 -16.33 -9.36 -13.28
CA CYS A 125 -16.67 -8.94 -11.93
C CYS A 125 -17.15 -7.48 -11.96
N ILE A 126 -18.43 -7.25 -11.69
CA ILE A 126 -19.10 -5.95 -11.79
C ILE A 126 -19.81 -5.57 -10.49
N TYR A 127 -20.05 -4.27 -10.33
CA TYR A 127 -20.90 -3.74 -9.27
C TYR A 127 -22.37 -3.98 -9.64
N ILE A 128 -23.10 -4.68 -8.76
CA ILE A 128 -24.53 -4.99 -8.98
C ILE A 128 -25.40 -3.75 -8.79
N ASN A 129 -25.02 -2.90 -7.83
CA ASN A 129 -25.81 -1.75 -7.43
C ASN A 129 -25.21 -0.44 -8.01
N PRO A 130 -25.97 0.31 -8.82
CA PRO A 130 -25.49 1.56 -9.43
C PRO A 130 -25.21 2.67 -8.40
N ILE A 131 -25.96 2.69 -7.28
CA ILE A 131 -25.73 3.63 -6.17
C ILE A 131 -24.38 3.32 -5.52
N PHE A 132 -24.07 2.03 -5.33
CA PHE A 132 -22.79 1.63 -4.77
C PHE A 132 -21.63 1.97 -5.70
N LEU A 133 -21.79 1.83 -7.02
CA LEU A 133 -20.78 2.25 -7.98
C LEU A 133 -20.50 3.76 -7.90
N ARG A 134 -21.53 4.61 -7.80
CA ARG A 134 -21.35 6.05 -7.56
C ARG A 134 -20.61 6.33 -6.25
N TYR A 135 -20.96 5.61 -5.18
CA TYR A 135 -20.28 5.69 -3.90
C TYR A 135 -18.79 5.32 -4.02
N VAL A 136 -18.44 4.24 -4.72
CA VAL A 136 -17.06 3.81 -4.90
C VAL A 136 -16.24 4.85 -5.69
N ILE A 137 -16.80 5.44 -6.75
CA ILE A 137 -16.12 6.46 -7.54
C ILE A 137 -15.85 7.71 -6.68
N PHE A 138 -16.87 8.19 -5.96
CA PHE A 138 -16.73 9.34 -5.08
C PHE A 138 -15.75 9.08 -3.93
N PHE A 139 -15.86 7.91 -3.29
CA PHE A 139 -14.97 7.50 -2.21
C PHE A 139 -13.52 7.35 -2.70
N GLY A 140 -13.30 6.79 -3.89
CA GLY A 140 -11.97 6.69 -4.51
C GLY A 140 -11.37 8.07 -4.78
N LEU A 141 -12.16 8.99 -5.36
CA LEU A 141 -11.73 10.35 -5.65
C LEU A 141 -11.31 11.11 -4.37
N VAL A 142 -12.16 11.08 -3.34
CA VAL A 142 -11.93 11.86 -2.12
C VAL A 142 -10.92 11.18 -1.19
N SER A 143 -11.18 9.92 -0.82
CA SER A 143 -10.45 9.24 0.25
C SER A 143 -9.10 8.67 -0.18
N ILE A 144 -8.96 8.30 -1.47
CA ILE A 144 -7.73 7.69 -1.99
C ILE A 144 -6.87 8.72 -2.74
N SER A 145 -7.49 9.61 -3.53
CA SER A 145 -6.73 10.57 -4.33
C SER A 145 -6.56 11.93 -3.64
N LEU A 146 -7.65 12.64 -3.32
CA LEU A 146 -7.58 14.05 -2.92
C LEU A 146 -7.03 14.25 -1.50
N VAL A 147 -7.67 13.62 -0.50
CA VAL A 147 -7.32 13.81 0.92
C VAL A 147 -5.87 13.42 1.19
N PRO A 148 -5.38 12.23 0.77
CA PRO A 148 -4.02 11.82 1.04
C PRO A 148 -2.99 12.68 0.29
N SER A 149 -3.25 13.07 -0.96
CA SER A 149 -2.32 13.91 -1.72
C SER A 149 -2.14 15.29 -1.10
N VAL A 150 -3.23 15.95 -0.70
CA VAL A 150 -3.19 17.25 -0.02
C VAL A 150 -2.51 17.12 1.34
N PHE A 151 -2.89 16.11 2.13
CA PHE A 151 -2.32 15.87 3.46
C PHE A 151 -0.80 15.64 3.39
N LEU A 152 -0.36 14.72 2.53
CA LEU A 152 1.05 14.39 2.35
C LEU A 152 1.86 15.59 1.87
N THR A 153 1.31 16.39 0.95
CA THR A 153 2.00 17.58 0.44
C THR A 153 2.19 18.63 1.52
N ILE A 154 1.14 18.94 2.30
CA ILE A 154 1.20 19.93 3.38
C ILE A 154 2.17 19.48 4.47
N PHE A 155 1.96 18.30 5.05
CA PHE A 155 2.79 17.83 6.17
C PHE A 155 4.21 17.46 5.74
N GLY A 156 4.37 16.93 4.52
CA GLY A 156 5.69 16.67 3.94
C GLY A 156 6.49 17.96 3.72
N PHE A 157 5.86 19.00 3.19
CA PHE A 157 6.50 20.31 3.01
C PHE A 157 6.87 20.93 4.36
N LEU A 158 5.98 20.89 5.34
CA LEU A 158 6.25 21.40 6.69
C LEU A 158 7.40 20.64 7.36
N ALA A 159 7.45 19.31 7.25
CA ALA A 159 8.56 18.49 7.75
C ALA A 159 9.88 18.85 7.07
N TYR A 160 9.88 19.04 5.75
CA TYR A 160 11.05 19.46 4.99
C TYR A 160 11.54 20.87 5.38
N ARG A 161 10.64 21.82 5.60
CA ARG A 161 11.01 23.17 6.05
C ARG A 161 11.63 23.13 7.45
N ASN A 162 11.04 22.37 8.37
CA ASN A 162 11.53 22.25 9.74
C ASN A 162 12.94 21.67 9.82
N ILE A 163 13.25 20.68 8.96
CA ILE A 163 14.57 20.06 8.95
C ILE A 163 15.64 20.96 8.32
N SER A 164 15.30 21.70 7.26
CA SER A 164 16.19 22.67 6.64
C SER A 164 16.60 23.78 7.62
N GLN A 165 15.69 24.17 8.51
CA GLN A 165 15.94 25.23 9.51
C GLN A 165 16.67 24.78 10.77
N THR A 166 16.88 23.48 10.99
CA THR A 166 17.42 22.96 12.25
C THR A 166 18.74 22.26 11.99
N THR A 167 19.87 22.98 12.14
CA THR A 167 21.26 22.55 11.89
C THR A 167 21.96 22.10 13.19
N THR A 168 21.67 20.90 13.72
CA THR A 168 22.42 20.35 14.88
C THR A 168 22.87 18.89 14.65
N LEU A 169 24.19 18.68 14.64
CA LEU A 169 24.87 17.78 13.70
C LEU A 169 24.85 16.25 13.95
N ASN A 170 24.61 15.72 15.16
CA ASN A 170 24.89 14.29 15.41
C ASN A 170 23.67 13.35 15.55
N GLN A 171 22.57 13.75 16.21
CA GLN A 171 21.35 12.91 16.27
C GLN A 171 20.44 13.10 15.05
N GLN A 172 20.64 14.16 14.26
CA GLN A 172 19.78 14.50 13.13
C GLN A 172 20.04 13.71 11.86
N ASN A 173 21.22 13.12 11.63
CA ASN A 173 21.49 12.44 10.36
C ASN A 173 20.53 11.26 10.10
N ALA A 174 20.17 10.51 11.14
CA ALA A 174 19.17 9.45 11.04
C ALA A 174 17.75 10.00 10.79
N HIS A 175 17.35 11.06 11.48
CA HIS A 175 16.04 11.71 11.27
C HIS A 175 15.94 12.40 9.91
N ARG A 176 17.06 12.93 9.41
CA ARG A 176 17.19 13.56 8.09
C ARG A 176 17.08 12.54 6.97
N GLN A 177 17.77 11.41 7.09
CA GLN A 177 17.60 10.31 6.16
C GLN A 177 16.15 9.81 6.11
N MET A 178 15.49 9.65 7.27
CA MET A 178 14.08 9.25 7.29
C MET A 178 13.17 10.30 6.65
N THR A 179 13.37 11.59 6.92
CA THR A 179 12.56 12.68 6.35
C THR A 179 12.75 12.77 4.83
N ILE A 180 13.98 12.70 4.34
CA ILE A 180 14.26 12.69 2.89
C ILE A 180 13.59 11.48 2.22
N MET A 181 13.67 10.32 2.87
CA MET A 181 13.00 9.11 2.38
C MET A 181 11.48 9.32 2.29
N VAL A 182 10.85 9.90 3.31
CA VAL A 182 9.43 10.24 3.30
C VAL A 182 9.10 11.18 2.14
N CYS A 183 9.89 12.24 1.95
CA CYS A 183 9.70 13.20 0.85
C CYS A 183 9.79 12.52 -0.53
N MET A 184 10.74 11.60 -0.72
CA MET A 184 10.87 10.82 -1.96
C MET A 184 9.63 9.94 -2.22
N GLN A 185 8.97 9.43 -1.17
CA GLN A 185 7.75 8.63 -1.31
C GLN A 185 6.49 9.46 -1.60
N ILE A 186 6.49 10.77 -1.30
CA ILE A 186 5.36 11.65 -1.60
C ILE A 186 5.16 11.78 -3.10
N PHE A 187 6.24 11.91 -3.88
CA PHE A 187 6.17 12.13 -5.32
C PHE A 187 5.41 11.01 -6.07
N PRO A 188 5.73 9.71 -5.91
CA PRO A 188 4.97 8.63 -6.55
C PRO A 188 3.50 8.58 -6.13
N VAL A 189 3.20 8.91 -4.87
CA VAL A 189 1.82 8.87 -4.35
C VAL A 189 1.00 10.02 -4.91
N VAL A 190 1.54 11.24 -4.95
CA VAL A 190 0.87 12.40 -5.55
C VAL A 190 0.66 12.18 -7.05
N LEU A 191 1.69 11.68 -7.76
CA LEU A 191 1.58 11.37 -9.18
C LEU A 191 0.48 10.33 -9.44
N SER A 192 0.50 9.22 -8.70
CA SER A 192 -0.52 8.17 -8.81
C SER A 192 -1.92 8.69 -8.43
N GLY A 193 -2.01 9.56 -7.42
CA GLY A 193 -3.25 10.19 -6.97
C GLY A 193 -3.86 11.10 -8.04
N ILE A 194 -3.04 11.85 -8.79
CA ILE A 194 -3.50 12.69 -9.91
C ILE A 194 -4.09 11.81 -11.02
N PHE A 195 -3.36 10.77 -11.46
CA PHE A 195 -3.86 9.88 -12.52
C PHE A 195 -5.14 9.13 -12.11
N ASN A 196 -5.17 8.61 -10.88
CA ASN A 196 -6.34 7.91 -10.36
C ASN A 196 -7.52 8.87 -10.14
N GLY A 197 -7.27 10.09 -9.66
CA GLY A 197 -8.29 11.14 -9.54
C GLY A 197 -8.90 11.49 -10.89
N GLY A 198 -8.07 11.71 -11.91
CA GLY A 198 -8.52 11.96 -13.29
C GLY A 198 -9.37 10.83 -13.84
N TRP A 199 -8.96 9.57 -13.60
CA TRP A 199 -9.73 8.40 -13.99
C TRP A 199 -11.11 8.32 -13.31
N ASN A 200 -11.18 8.61 -12.01
CA ASN A 200 -12.46 8.61 -11.29
C ASN A 200 -13.38 9.73 -11.79
N ILE A 201 -12.85 10.92 -12.09
CA ILE A 201 -13.63 12.01 -12.69
C ILE A 201 -14.16 11.60 -14.06
N TYR A 202 -13.31 11.03 -14.92
CA TYR A 202 -13.73 10.52 -16.23
C TYR A 202 -14.83 9.46 -16.10
N THR A 203 -14.66 8.49 -15.21
CA THR A 203 -15.66 7.43 -14.98
C THR A 203 -16.97 7.99 -14.43
N PHE A 204 -16.91 9.03 -13.60
CA PHE A 204 -18.09 9.70 -13.07
C PHE A 204 -18.88 10.42 -14.17
N VAL A 205 -18.20 11.20 -15.03
CA VAL A 205 -18.83 11.95 -16.13
C VAL A 205 -19.38 11.01 -17.19
N THR A 206 -18.67 9.91 -17.49
CA THR A 206 -19.07 8.94 -18.52
C THR A 206 -19.98 7.83 -18.01
N TYR A 207 -20.49 7.94 -16.79
CA TYR A 207 -21.24 6.88 -16.12
C TYR A 207 -22.57 6.52 -16.83
N GLU A 208 -23.30 7.50 -17.33
CA GLU A 208 -24.62 7.30 -17.95
C GLU A 208 -24.53 7.05 -19.47
N MET A 209 -23.33 7.06 -20.03
CA MET A 209 -23.12 6.82 -21.45
C MET A 209 -23.05 5.32 -21.73
N VAL A 210 -23.78 4.87 -22.76
CA VAL A 210 -23.62 3.53 -23.32
C VAL A 210 -22.26 3.46 -24.01
N LYS A 211 -21.43 2.47 -23.63
CA LYS A 211 -20.06 2.33 -24.12
C LYS A 211 -19.98 1.16 -25.09
N ASP A 212 -19.45 1.41 -26.28
CA ASP A 212 -19.12 0.36 -27.24
C ASP A 212 -17.96 -0.51 -26.76
N ASP A 213 -17.88 -1.76 -27.23
CA ASP A 213 -16.83 -2.72 -26.85
C ASP A 213 -15.39 -2.20 -27.13
N ASN A 214 -15.22 -1.44 -28.20
CA ASN A 214 -13.93 -0.83 -28.54
C ASN A 214 -13.55 0.28 -27.54
N LEU A 215 -14.53 1.07 -27.09
CA LEU A 215 -14.31 2.10 -26.08
C LEU A 215 -13.98 1.44 -24.73
N LEU A 216 -14.72 0.40 -24.36
CA LEU A 216 -14.50 -0.35 -23.14
C LEU A 216 -13.10 -1.00 -23.09
N SER A 217 -12.61 -1.52 -24.21
CA SER A 217 -11.27 -2.09 -24.32
C SER A 217 -10.17 -1.03 -24.11
N LYS A 218 -10.35 0.17 -24.67
CA LYS A 218 -9.43 1.31 -24.46
C LYS A 218 -9.44 1.76 -23.00
N GLU A 219 -10.62 1.81 -22.39
CA GLU A 219 -10.79 2.15 -20.97
C GLU A 219 -10.05 1.17 -20.05
N TYR A 220 -10.18 -0.14 -20.28
CA TYR A 220 -9.44 -1.14 -19.51
C TYR A 220 -7.92 -1.04 -19.65
N LEU A 221 -7.45 -0.65 -20.85
CA LEU A 221 -6.03 -0.42 -21.10
C LEU A 221 -5.53 0.79 -20.29
N ILE A 222 -6.25 1.91 -20.33
CA ILE A 222 -5.91 3.12 -19.56
C ILE A 222 -5.91 2.81 -18.06
N GLN A 223 -6.95 2.16 -17.54
CA GLN A 223 -7.05 1.76 -16.15
C GLN A 223 -5.90 0.84 -15.73
N SER A 224 -5.51 -0.09 -16.62
CA SER A 224 -4.37 -0.99 -16.39
C SER A 224 -3.05 -0.23 -16.30
N THR A 225 -2.82 0.74 -17.18
CA THR A 225 -1.62 1.58 -17.19
C THR A 225 -1.53 2.43 -15.92
N ILE A 226 -2.64 3.03 -15.49
CA ILE A 226 -2.71 3.80 -14.24
C ILE A 226 -2.40 2.89 -13.03
N ALA A 227 -2.97 1.68 -13.00
CA ALA A 227 -2.69 0.72 -11.94
C ALA A 227 -1.22 0.30 -11.91
N LEU A 228 -0.59 0.06 -13.07
CA LEU A 228 0.84 -0.25 -13.16
C LEU A 228 1.72 0.87 -12.59
N LEU A 229 1.38 2.13 -12.88
CA LEU A 229 2.10 3.28 -12.33
C LEU A 229 2.01 3.32 -10.79
N ALA A 230 0.84 3.04 -10.23
CA ALA A 230 0.65 2.94 -8.78
C ALA A 230 1.46 1.77 -8.18
N TYR A 231 1.54 0.63 -8.86
CA TYR A 231 2.35 -0.52 -8.42
C TYR A 231 3.85 -0.23 -8.51
N LEU A 232 4.32 0.55 -9.49
CA LEU A 232 5.72 0.99 -9.57
C LEU A 232 6.08 1.90 -8.39
N GLY A 233 5.18 2.80 -7.99
CA GLY A 233 5.36 3.60 -6.78
C GLY A 233 5.39 2.75 -5.51
N SER A 234 4.65 1.65 -5.48
CA SER A 234 4.60 0.67 -4.39
C SER A 234 5.89 -0.13 -4.27
N SER A 235 6.33 -0.75 -5.36
CA SER A 235 7.59 -1.50 -5.40
C SER A 235 8.81 -0.61 -5.08
N ALA A 236 8.84 0.62 -5.61
CA ALA A 236 9.90 1.58 -5.29
C ALA A 236 9.99 1.88 -3.78
N ARG A 237 8.86 1.93 -3.05
CA ARG A 237 8.84 2.15 -1.59
C ARG A 237 9.53 1.02 -0.85
N PHE A 238 9.31 -0.23 -1.25
CA PHE A 238 10.01 -1.39 -0.67
C PHE A 238 11.53 -1.27 -0.84
N TYR A 239 12.00 -0.97 -2.06
CA TYR A 239 13.44 -0.81 -2.34
C TYR A 239 14.05 0.39 -1.62
N LEU A 240 13.35 1.53 -1.60
CA LEU A 240 13.78 2.71 -0.86
C LEU A 240 13.95 2.41 0.63
N PHE A 241 13.04 1.62 1.23
CA PHE A 241 13.16 1.25 2.65
C PHE A 241 14.32 0.29 2.91
N LEU A 242 14.56 -0.63 1.98
CA LEU A 242 15.70 -1.55 2.02
C LEU A 242 17.04 -0.83 1.91
N ILE A 243 17.12 0.24 1.12
CA ILE A 243 18.36 1.03 0.97
C ILE A 243 18.54 2.00 2.15
N ALA A 244 17.49 2.74 2.51
CA ALA A 244 17.56 3.83 3.49
C ALA A 244 17.71 3.34 4.93
N SER A 245 17.07 2.22 5.31
CA SER A 245 17.11 1.73 6.69
C SER A 245 18.19 0.66 6.87
N SER A 246 19.31 1.03 7.48
CA SER A 246 20.33 0.06 7.96
C SER A 246 19.73 -0.99 8.90
N ARG A 247 18.67 -0.62 9.64
CA ARG A 247 17.92 -1.52 10.53
C ARG A 247 17.02 -2.49 9.77
N PHE A 248 16.36 -2.06 8.70
CA PHE A 248 15.60 -2.98 7.85
C PHE A 248 16.53 -3.97 7.16
N ARG A 249 17.69 -3.52 6.67
CA ARG A 249 18.75 -4.44 6.17
C ARG A 249 19.14 -5.50 7.19
N GLN A 250 19.23 -5.16 8.49
CA GLN A 250 19.51 -6.15 9.53
C GLN A 250 18.34 -7.13 9.74
N VAL A 251 17.09 -6.67 9.74
CA VAL A 251 15.90 -7.53 9.87
C VAL A 251 15.76 -8.45 8.65
N THR A 252 15.86 -7.91 7.43
CA THR A 252 15.81 -8.68 6.19
C THR A 252 16.97 -9.65 6.09
N LYS A 253 18.20 -9.26 6.47
CA LYS A 253 19.34 -10.18 6.53
C LYS A 253 19.09 -11.31 7.54
N ARG A 254 18.52 -11.02 8.72
CA ARG A 254 18.15 -12.05 9.70
C ARG A 254 17.09 -13.00 9.13
N TRP A 255 16.05 -12.48 8.48
CA TRP A 255 15.03 -13.28 7.80
C TRP A 255 15.62 -14.14 6.68
N ILE A 256 16.46 -13.59 5.80
CA ILE A 256 17.11 -14.34 4.72
C ILE A 256 18.07 -15.40 5.27
N CYS A 257 18.85 -15.07 6.31
CA CYS A 257 19.74 -16.04 6.96
C CYS A 257 18.93 -17.16 7.64
N TRP A 258 17.80 -16.82 8.27
CA TRP A 258 16.89 -17.80 8.86
C TRP A 258 16.25 -18.70 7.79
N CYS A 259 15.77 -18.13 6.68
CA CYS A 259 15.26 -18.89 5.54
C CYS A 259 16.34 -19.76 4.90
N ARG A 260 17.59 -19.29 4.76
CA ARG A 260 18.71 -20.12 4.28
C ARG A 260 19.04 -21.26 5.25
N ALA A 261 19.06 -20.97 6.56
CA ALA A 261 19.31 -21.98 7.58
C ALA A 261 18.20 -23.06 7.57
N HIS A 262 16.94 -22.68 7.36
CA HIS A 262 15.84 -23.64 7.23
C HIS A 262 15.79 -24.35 5.87
N ALA A 263 16.19 -23.69 4.77
CA ALA A 263 16.29 -24.33 3.45
C ALA A 263 17.40 -25.38 3.38
N GLN A 264 18.41 -25.30 4.24
CA GLN A 264 19.44 -26.34 4.39
C GLN A 264 19.00 -27.51 5.30
N VAL A 265 17.86 -27.40 5.99
CA VAL A 265 17.31 -28.42 6.92
C VAL A 265 16.14 -29.19 6.29
N ILE A 266 16.00 -29.17 4.96
CA ILE A 266 15.23 -30.19 4.24
C ILE A 266 16.24 -31.23 3.73
N PRO A 267 16.60 -32.26 4.51
CA PRO A 267 17.41 -33.34 3.99
C PRO A 267 16.59 -34.10 2.94
N ASN A 268 17.29 -34.51 1.88
CA ASN A 268 16.86 -35.44 0.83
C ASN A 268 16.02 -36.60 1.39
N ALA A 269 14.71 -36.45 1.42
CA ALA A 269 13.79 -37.57 1.50
C ALA A 269 13.49 -38.01 0.07
N ASN A 270 14.47 -38.57 -0.65
CA ASN A 270 14.29 -39.26 -1.94
C ASN A 270 15.55 -40.01 -2.45
N LEU A 271 16.37 -40.63 -1.58
CA LEU A 271 17.41 -41.56 -2.07
C LEU A 271 17.83 -42.66 -1.07
N VAL A 272 16.89 -43.33 -0.41
CA VAL A 272 17.18 -44.57 0.36
C VAL A 272 16.05 -45.62 0.24
N MET A 273 15.36 -45.71 -0.90
CA MET A 273 14.38 -46.79 -1.15
C MET A 273 14.62 -47.57 -2.46
N MET A 274 15.88 -47.72 -2.87
CA MET A 274 16.30 -48.69 -3.90
C MET A 274 17.66 -49.27 -3.55
N ALA A 275 17.78 -49.84 -2.35
CA ALA A 275 18.93 -50.67 -1.94
C ALA A 275 18.57 -51.53 -0.73
N ARG A 276 17.43 -52.23 -0.80
CA ARG A 276 17.20 -53.47 -0.07
C ARG A 276 15.98 -54.15 -0.66
N ASP A 277 16.22 -55.41 -1.00
CA ASP A 277 15.31 -56.45 -1.49
C ASP A 277 15.08 -56.45 -3.01
#